data_AF-A0A519IKJ4-F1
#
_entry.id   AF-A0A519IKJ4-F1
#
_cell.length_a   1.000
_cell.length_b   1.000
_cell.length_c   1.000
_cell.angle_alpha   90.00
_cell.angle_beta   90.00
_cell.angle_gamma   90.00
#
_symmetry.space_group_name_H-M   'P 1'
#
loop_
_entity.id
_entity.type
_entity.pdbx_description
1 polymer ?
#
loop_
_entity_poly.entity_id
_entity_poly.type
_entity_poly.pdbx_seq_one_letter_code
_entity_poly.pdbx_strand_id
1 'polypeptide(L)'
;MSGVVWSNEKGDVAYVLQQATPKFNARGEVVELNDTDDKKLFEKGLPTDTGSNEAISWGRWTDGQSKVKGTGGPGVANGNLATMHHFTVTGAPIGATTGQFTSIASTSPTVQANGKLVATGSVNGATGAFTAALTLNTTGTASYTLTVPVSGQTFTLTGVANQTSLSTFAGVSVISSTGTGCNGGCNGTLGGNVSVIGQLAGSAGTHAGVLYGFDSRLGDVSGVIIFKR
;
A
#
# COMPACT_ATOMS: atom_id res chain seq x y z
N MET A 1 -2.17 2.24 -13.45
CA MET A 1 -2.54 1.16 -12.50
C MET A 1 -2.44 1.73 -11.10
N SER A 2 -3.27 1.25 -10.17
CA SER A 2 -3.35 1.79 -8.83
C SER A 2 -3.34 0.67 -7.80
N GLY A 3 -2.53 0.85 -6.77
CA GLY A 3 -2.57 0.03 -5.57
C GLY A 3 -3.38 0.75 -4.51
N VAL A 4 -4.35 0.07 -3.91
CA VAL A 4 -5.14 0.59 -2.79
C VAL A 4 -5.17 -0.45 -1.68
N VAL A 5 -4.98 -0.01 -0.44
CA VAL A 5 -5.32 -0.77 0.78
C VAL A 5 -6.29 0.09 1.58
N TRP A 6 -7.37 -0.49 2.06
CA TRP A 6 -8.39 0.25 2.77
C TRP A 6 -9.05 -0.59 3.83
N SER A 7 -9.73 0.12 4.72
CA SER A 7 -10.57 -0.46 5.73
C SER A 7 -11.92 0.23 5.81
N ASN A 8 -12.92 -0.48 6.35
CA ASN A 8 -14.26 0.07 6.53
C ASN A 8 -14.66 0.20 8.01
N GLU A 9 -15.77 0.87 8.26
CA GLU A 9 -16.37 1.05 9.61
C GLU A 9 -16.78 -0.26 10.30
N LYS A 10 -16.74 -1.41 9.60
CA LYS A 10 -17.02 -2.75 10.14
C LYS A 10 -15.76 -3.47 10.62
N GLY A 11 -14.58 -2.91 10.36
CA GLY A 11 -13.29 -3.51 10.70
C GLY A 11 -12.75 -4.46 9.65
N ASP A 12 -13.36 -4.50 8.46
CA ASP A 12 -12.85 -5.30 7.36
C ASP A 12 -11.70 -4.54 6.69
N VAL A 13 -10.61 -5.25 6.36
CA VAL A 13 -9.48 -4.74 5.57
C VAL A 13 -9.47 -5.39 4.19
N ALA A 14 -9.25 -4.58 3.15
CA ALA A 14 -9.05 -5.05 1.79
C ALA A 14 -7.92 -4.32 1.11
N TYR A 15 -7.53 -4.90 -0.01
CA TYR A 15 -6.60 -4.30 -0.94
C TYR A 15 -7.04 -4.65 -2.36
N VAL A 16 -6.51 -3.88 -3.30
CA VAL A 16 -6.61 -4.17 -4.72
C VAL A 16 -5.41 -3.58 -5.43
N LEU A 17 -4.90 -4.31 -6.42
CA LEU A 17 -3.98 -3.79 -7.41
C LEU A 17 -4.64 -3.94 -8.76
N GLN A 18 -5.16 -2.85 -9.30
CA GLN A 18 -5.97 -2.88 -10.52
C GLN A 18 -5.72 -1.68 -11.41
N GLN A 19 -6.13 -1.80 -12.67
CA GLN A 19 -6.25 -0.62 -13.51
C GLN A 19 -7.39 0.24 -12.95
N ALA A 20 -7.02 1.41 -12.44
CA ALA A 20 -7.95 2.41 -12.00
C ALA A 20 -7.48 3.78 -12.51
N THR A 21 -8.46 4.64 -12.79
CA THR A 21 -8.26 6.00 -13.26
C THR A 21 -8.50 6.96 -12.09
N PRO A 22 -7.44 7.61 -11.57
CA PRO A 22 -7.62 8.63 -10.54
C PRO A 22 -8.24 9.90 -11.13
N LYS A 23 -9.22 10.46 -10.43
CA LYS A 23 -9.66 11.84 -10.64
C LYS A 23 -9.02 12.73 -9.58
N PHE A 24 -8.39 13.79 -10.05
CA PHE A 24 -7.70 14.75 -9.22
C PHE A 24 -8.54 16.01 -9.04
N ASN A 25 -8.47 16.62 -7.85
CA ASN A 25 -8.98 17.97 -7.64
C ASN A 25 -7.98 19.02 -8.18
N ALA A 26 -8.34 20.30 -8.09
CA ALA A 26 -7.49 21.41 -8.54
C ALA A 26 -6.14 21.52 -7.80
N ARG A 27 -5.97 20.81 -6.67
CA ARG A 27 -4.73 20.74 -5.89
C ARG A 27 -3.86 19.53 -6.24
N GLY A 28 -4.30 18.69 -7.20
CA GLY A 28 -3.58 17.47 -7.59
C GLY A 28 -3.80 16.30 -6.63
N GLU A 29 -4.82 16.36 -5.78
CA GLU A 29 -5.15 15.30 -4.82
C GLU A 29 -6.18 14.35 -5.42
N VAL A 30 -5.98 13.04 -5.25
CA VAL A 30 -6.96 12.03 -5.70
C VAL A 30 -8.21 12.13 -4.85
N VAL A 31 -9.34 12.42 -5.48
CA VAL A 31 -10.68 12.53 -4.84
C VAL A 31 -11.64 11.43 -5.26
N GLU A 32 -11.36 10.76 -6.39
CA GLU A 32 -12.07 9.57 -6.84
C GLU A 32 -11.09 8.60 -7.51
N LEU A 33 -11.35 7.30 -7.39
CA LEU A 33 -10.71 6.26 -8.18
C LEU A 33 -11.81 5.51 -8.94
N ASN A 34 -11.68 5.45 -10.26
CA ASN A 34 -12.65 4.78 -11.13
C ASN A 34 -12.05 3.55 -11.78
N ASP A 35 -12.86 2.57 -12.16
CA ASP A 35 -12.41 1.46 -12.99
C ASP A 35 -12.22 1.90 -14.46
N THR A 36 -11.92 0.95 -15.33
CA THR A 36 -11.73 1.19 -16.77
C THR A 36 -13.03 1.56 -17.51
N ASP A 37 -14.19 1.32 -16.89
CA ASP A 37 -15.51 1.67 -17.42
C ASP A 37 -16.04 2.99 -16.84
N ASP A 38 -15.17 3.78 -16.17
CA ASP A 38 -15.50 5.01 -15.43
C ASP A 38 -16.48 4.81 -14.26
N LYS A 39 -16.65 3.58 -13.77
CA LYS A 39 -17.42 3.31 -12.56
C LYS A 39 -16.60 3.66 -11.34
N LYS A 40 -17.20 4.40 -10.41
CA LYS A 40 -16.55 4.80 -9.15
C LYS A 40 -16.25 3.57 -8.29
N LEU A 41 -14.98 3.40 -7.94
CA LEU A 41 -14.51 2.39 -7.00
C LEU A 41 -14.46 2.98 -5.60
N PHE A 42 -13.85 4.17 -5.50
CA PHE A 42 -13.69 4.95 -4.28
C PHE A 42 -14.05 6.40 -4.55
N GLU A 43 -14.83 7.01 -3.67
CA GLU A 43 -15.28 8.40 -3.82
C GLU A 43 -15.49 9.09 -2.49
N LYS A 44 -15.64 10.42 -2.54
CA LYS A 44 -16.00 11.29 -1.40
C LYS A 44 -15.05 11.18 -0.22
N GLY A 45 -13.80 10.77 -0.46
CA GLY A 45 -12.77 10.82 0.56
C GLY A 45 -12.20 12.21 0.71
N LEU A 46 -11.74 12.51 1.91
CA LEU A 46 -10.95 13.66 2.29
C LEU A 46 -9.48 13.29 2.12
N PRO A 47 -8.79 13.82 1.09
CA PRO A 47 -7.39 13.50 0.86
C PRO A 47 -6.49 14.11 1.93
N THR A 48 -5.51 13.34 2.37
CA THR A 48 -4.43 13.75 3.27
C THR A 48 -3.15 13.00 2.89
N ASP A 49 -2.00 13.52 3.31
CA ASP A 49 -0.69 12.93 3.07
C ASP A 49 -0.42 12.67 1.58
N THR A 50 -0.97 13.55 0.73
CA THR A 50 -0.93 13.42 -0.73
C THR A 50 0.39 13.91 -1.29
N GLY A 51 0.85 13.23 -2.33
CA GLY A 51 2.01 13.68 -3.10
C GLY A 51 2.01 13.08 -4.49
N SER A 52 2.86 13.64 -5.34
CA SER A 52 3.11 13.11 -6.67
C SER A 52 4.52 13.42 -7.12
N ASN A 53 5.07 12.53 -7.93
CA ASN A 53 6.18 12.81 -8.83
C ASN A 53 5.79 12.40 -10.26
N GLU A 54 6.73 12.50 -11.19
CA GLU A 54 6.51 12.19 -12.61
C GLU A 54 6.05 10.73 -12.88
N ALA A 55 6.31 9.82 -11.94
CA ALA A 55 6.03 8.39 -12.09
C ALA A 55 4.85 7.90 -11.23
N ILE A 56 4.66 8.47 -10.04
CA ILE A 56 3.75 7.96 -9.01
C ILE A 56 3.07 9.12 -8.28
N SER A 57 1.75 9.04 -8.14
CA SER A 57 0.99 9.81 -7.14
C SER A 57 0.57 8.88 -6.00
N TRP A 58 0.45 9.41 -4.79
CA TRP A 58 0.04 8.68 -3.60
C TRP A 58 -0.74 9.56 -2.65
N GLY A 59 -1.42 8.92 -1.70
CA GLY A 59 -2.09 9.62 -0.63
C GLY A 59 -2.86 8.69 0.29
N ARG A 60 -3.52 9.29 1.25
CA ARG A 60 -4.36 8.62 2.24
C ARG A 60 -5.70 9.34 2.35
N TRP A 61 -6.78 8.61 2.56
CA TRP A 61 -8.07 9.14 2.96
C TRP A 61 -8.40 8.67 4.37
N THR A 62 -9.07 9.52 5.14
CA THR A 62 -9.57 9.23 6.51
C THR A 62 -11.06 8.95 6.55
N ASP A 63 -11.73 9.06 5.41
CA ASP A 63 -13.16 8.81 5.20
C ASP A 63 -13.40 8.49 3.72
N GLY A 64 -14.66 8.51 3.31
CA GLY A 64 -15.10 8.24 1.94
C GLY A 64 -15.89 6.95 1.84
N GLN A 65 -16.10 6.49 0.62
CA GLN A 65 -16.94 5.34 0.32
C GLN A 65 -16.24 4.38 -0.63
N SER A 66 -16.27 3.09 -0.31
CA SER A 66 -15.99 2.03 -1.28
C SER A 66 -17.30 1.56 -1.93
N LYS A 67 -17.29 1.47 -3.26
CA LYS A 67 -18.34 0.84 -4.07
C LYS A 67 -17.92 -0.53 -4.61
N VAL A 68 -16.73 -0.99 -4.23
CA VAL A 68 -16.21 -2.29 -4.62
C VAL A 68 -15.96 -3.21 -3.46
N LYS A 69 -16.19 -4.49 -3.73
CA LYS A 69 -15.75 -5.58 -2.88
C LYS A 69 -14.27 -5.82 -3.13
N GLY A 70 -13.45 -5.71 -2.08
CA GLY A 70 -12.02 -5.99 -2.19
C GLY A 70 -11.70 -7.46 -2.41
N THR A 71 -10.50 -7.74 -2.92
CA THR A 71 -10.05 -9.11 -3.24
C THR A 71 -9.29 -9.80 -2.09
N GLY A 72 -9.15 -9.16 -0.93
CA GLY A 72 -8.54 -9.70 0.29
C GLY A 72 -9.54 -10.04 1.39
N GLY A 73 -9.36 -11.19 2.06
CA GLY A 73 -10.24 -11.64 3.15
C GLY A 73 -11.65 -12.04 2.69
N PRO A 74 -12.69 -12.05 3.57
CA PRO A 74 -14.09 -12.31 3.19
C PRO A 74 -14.68 -11.29 2.19
N GLY A 75 -13.87 -10.31 1.79
CA GLY A 75 -14.16 -9.22 0.88
C GLY A 75 -14.97 -8.14 1.59
N VAL A 76 -14.29 -7.03 1.89
CA VAL A 76 -14.89 -5.82 2.45
C VAL A 76 -16.13 -5.44 1.63
N ALA A 77 -17.31 -5.47 2.23
CA ALA A 77 -18.53 -5.03 1.57
C ALA A 77 -18.48 -3.52 1.29
N ASN A 78 -19.19 -3.06 0.26
CA ASN A 78 -19.42 -1.64 -0.01
C ASN A 78 -19.83 -0.91 1.30
N GLY A 79 -19.27 0.27 1.54
CA GLY A 79 -19.49 0.97 2.81
C GLY A 79 -18.58 2.17 3.03
N ASN A 80 -18.74 2.79 4.20
CA ASN A 80 -17.91 3.92 4.60
C ASN A 80 -16.50 3.44 4.95
N LEU A 81 -15.52 4.18 4.46
CA LEU A 81 -14.11 3.94 4.72
C LEU A 81 -13.75 4.47 6.09
N ALA A 82 -12.95 3.70 6.84
CA ALA A 82 -12.26 4.21 8.02
C ALA A 82 -10.88 4.77 7.62
N THR A 83 -10.18 4.05 6.73
CA THR A 83 -8.94 4.52 6.12
C THR A 83 -8.82 3.99 4.70
N MET A 84 -8.11 4.72 3.85
CA MET A 84 -7.65 4.22 2.55
C MET A 84 -6.26 4.78 2.28
N HIS A 85 -5.33 3.97 1.83
CA HIS A 85 -4.04 4.40 1.31
C HIS A 85 -3.93 3.95 -0.13
N HIS A 86 -3.35 4.80 -0.97
CA HIS A 86 -3.22 4.50 -2.37
C HIS A 86 -1.92 5.01 -2.96
N PHE A 87 -1.53 4.37 -4.06
CA PHE A 87 -0.65 4.94 -5.05
C PHE A 87 -1.22 4.69 -6.45
N THR A 88 -0.88 5.56 -7.40
CA THR A 88 -1.22 5.42 -8.81
C THR A 88 0.04 5.64 -9.64
N VAL A 89 0.34 4.71 -10.55
CA VAL A 89 1.50 4.80 -11.44
C VAL A 89 1.11 5.32 -12.82
N THR A 90 1.92 6.21 -13.39
CA THR A 90 1.71 6.80 -14.73
C THR A 90 2.04 5.84 -15.87
N GLY A 91 2.90 4.85 -15.62
CA GLY A 91 3.26 3.82 -16.60
C GLY A 91 4.14 2.72 -16.01
N ALA A 92 4.11 1.54 -16.64
CA ALA A 92 4.94 0.40 -16.28
C ALA A 92 6.33 0.47 -16.95
N PRO A 93 7.36 -0.17 -16.37
CA PRO A 93 8.67 -0.29 -17.01
C PRO A 93 8.62 -1.08 -18.32
N ILE A 94 9.50 -0.73 -19.26
CA ILE A 94 9.62 -1.38 -20.58
C ILE A 94 10.59 -2.58 -20.53
N GLY A 95 11.32 -2.76 -19.43
CA GLY A 95 12.40 -3.74 -19.30
C GLY A 95 12.53 -4.35 -17.91
N ALA A 96 13.43 -5.33 -17.79
CA ALA A 96 13.80 -5.91 -16.51
C ALA A 96 14.30 -4.81 -15.56
N THR A 97 13.99 -4.95 -14.28
CA THR A 97 14.32 -3.94 -13.29
C THR A 97 15.15 -4.56 -12.19
N THR A 98 16.38 -4.06 -12.04
CA THR A 98 17.33 -4.52 -11.04
C THR A 98 17.92 -3.36 -10.25
N GLY A 99 18.34 -3.60 -9.02
CA GLY A 99 19.05 -2.62 -8.21
C GLY A 99 18.32 -2.24 -6.93
N GLN A 100 18.96 -1.37 -6.15
CA GLN A 100 18.51 -0.97 -4.83
C GLN A 100 17.58 0.24 -4.92
N PHE A 101 16.46 0.15 -4.22
CA PHE A 101 15.46 1.18 -4.09
C PHE A 101 15.42 1.63 -2.63
N THR A 102 15.31 2.93 -2.41
CA THR A 102 15.20 3.54 -1.08
C THR A 102 13.93 4.37 -1.00
N SER A 103 13.31 4.40 0.18
CA SER A 103 12.08 5.15 0.40
C SER A 103 12.32 6.65 0.27
N ILE A 104 11.49 7.34 -0.52
CA ILE A 104 11.52 8.80 -0.70
C ILE A 104 10.29 9.50 -0.10
N ALA A 105 9.20 8.76 0.10
CA ALA A 105 7.98 9.28 0.72
C ALA A 105 7.14 8.14 1.32
N SER A 106 6.27 8.46 2.26
CA SER A 106 5.23 7.54 2.73
C SER A 106 4.03 8.29 3.29
N THR A 107 2.86 7.68 3.20
CA THR A 107 1.68 8.13 3.95
C THR A 107 1.90 7.87 5.44
N SER A 108 1.24 8.63 6.32
CA SER A 108 1.23 8.27 7.75
C SER A 108 0.66 6.86 7.93
N PRO A 109 1.39 5.90 8.53
CA PRO A 109 0.84 4.58 8.80
C PRO A 109 -0.43 4.67 9.63
N THR A 110 -1.42 3.83 9.38
CA THR A 110 -2.64 3.77 10.20
C THR A 110 -2.72 2.46 10.95
N VAL A 111 -3.31 2.52 12.14
CA VAL A 111 -3.72 1.35 12.93
C VAL A 111 -5.23 1.40 13.07
N GLN A 112 -5.90 0.33 12.66
CA GLN A 112 -7.34 0.20 12.74
C GLN A 112 -7.73 -0.96 13.66
N ALA A 113 -8.70 -0.74 14.53
CA ALA A 113 -9.28 -1.79 15.36
C ALA A 113 -10.81 -1.61 15.43
N ASN A 114 -11.55 -2.72 15.27
CA ASN A 114 -13.01 -2.74 15.39
C ASN A 114 -13.71 -1.65 14.57
N GLY A 115 -13.28 -1.45 13.32
CA GLY A 115 -13.87 -0.47 12.40
C GLY A 115 -13.46 0.97 12.62
N LYS A 116 -12.51 1.26 13.53
CA LYS A 116 -12.10 2.62 13.86
C LYS A 116 -10.60 2.82 13.66
N LEU A 117 -10.23 3.99 13.15
CA LEU A 117 -8.85 4.47 13.20
C LEU A 117 -8.48 4.75 14.66
N VAL A 118 -7.55 3.98 15.22
CA VAL A 118 -7.15 4.07 16.64
C VAL A 118 -5.79 4.70 16.84
N ALA A 119 -4.90 4.63 15.84
CA ALA A 119 -3.63 5.35 15.86
C ALA A 119 -3.17 5.69 14.45
N THR A 120 -2.36 6.74 14.35
CA THR A 120 -1.72 7.18 13.11
C THR A 120 -0.24 7.47 13.43
N GLY A 121 0.66 7.06 12.55
CA GLY A 121 2.06 7.49 12.59
C GLY A 121 2.24 8.90 12.01
N SER A 122 3.44 9.20 11.50
CA SER A 122 3.72 10.47 10.83
C SER A 122 3.89 10.29 9.32
N VAL A 123 3.55 11.32 8.55
CA VAL A 123 3.89 11.42 7.12
C VAL A 123 5.40 11.24 6.98
N ASN A 124 5.83 10.45 5.99
CA ASN A 124 7.23 10.08 5.76
C ASN A 124 7.89 9.34 6.94
N GLY A 125 7.11 8.84 7.91
CA GLY A 125 7.63 8.07 9.03
C GLY A 125 7.97 6.63 8.65
N ALA A 126 7.14 6.00 7.80
CA ALA A 126 7.46 4.67 7.27
C ALA A 126 8.55 4.77 6.21
N THR A 127 9.58 3.94 6.34
CA THR A 127 10.79 3.96 5.50
C THR A 127 11.21 2.54 5.15
N GLY A 128 12.18 2.40 4.26
CA GLY A 128 12.76 1.10 3.97
C GLY A 128 13.64 1.11 2.74
N ALA A 129 14.06 -0.09 2.37
CA ALA A 129 14.73 -0.35 1.11
C ALA A 129 14.30 -1.71 0.56
N PHE A 130 14.41 -1.87 -0.76
CA PHE A 130 14.37 -3.18 -1.38
C PHE A 130 15.39 -3.28 -2.52
N THR A 131 15.88 -4.49 -2.76
CA THR A 131 16.73 -4.80 -3.90
C THR A 131 15.91 -5.60 -4.90
N ALA A 132 15.58 -5.00 -6.04
CA ALA A 132 14.88 -5.68 -7.12
C ALA A 132 15.85 -6.53 -7.95
N ALA A 133 15.37 -7.71 -8.32
CA ALA A 133 15.87 -8.56 -9.37
C ALA A 133 14.68 -9.07 -10.19
N LEU A 134 13.89 -8.15 -10.75
CA LEU A 134 12.63 -8.42 -11.43
C LEU A 134 12.86 -8.69 -12.91
N THR A 135 12.65 -9.94 -13.31
CA THR A 135 12.89 -10.46 -14.65
C THR A 135 11.56 -10.46 -15.42
N LEU A 136 11.52 -10.05 -16.69
CA LEU A 136 10.26 -9.84 -17.47
C LEU A 136 9.40 -11.12 -17.73
N ASN A 137 9.57 -12.16 -16.93
CA ASN A 137 9.02 -13.50 -17.05
C ASN A 137 8.43 -14.01 -15.72
N THR A 138 8.03 -13.12 -14.79
CA THR A 138 7.36 -13.47 -13.52
C THR A 138 8.16 -14.35 -12.55
N THR A 139 9.47 -14.51 -12.76
CA THR A 139 10.35 -15.30 -11.88
C THR A 139 11.27 -14.45 -11.01
N GLY A 140 11.19 -13.12 -11.12
CA GLY A 140 12.04 -12.23 -10.36
C GLY A 140 11.62 -12.08 -8.91
N THR A 141 12.51 -11.51 -8.11
CA THR A 141 12.27 -11.27 -6.68
C THR A 141 12.69 -9.88 -6.25
N ALA A 142 12.16 -9.44 -5.11
CA ALA A 142 12.59 -8.23 -4.42
C ALA A 142 12.77 -8.52 -2.92
N SER A 143 14.01 -8.49 -2.44
CA SER A 143 14.30 -8.60 -1.01
C SER A 143 14.14 -7.24 -0.36
N TYR A 144 13.38 -7.15 0.73
CA TYR A 144 13.03 -5.86 1.34
C TYR A 144 13.14 -5.88 2.86
N THR A 145 13.38 -4.68 3.41
CA THR A 145 13.23 -4.37 4.82
C THR A 145 12.48 -3.04 4.93
N LEU A 146 11.33 -3.05 5.59
CA LEU A 146 10.51 -1.87 5.87
C LEU A 146 10.47 -1.59 7.37
N THR A 147 10.47 -0.32 7.72
CA THR A 147 10.34 0.19 9.09
C THR A 147 9.08 1.03 9.16
N VAL A 148 8.14 0.65 10.03
CA VAL A 148 6.82 1.26 10.14
C VAL A 148 6.58 1.71 11.59
N PRO A 149 6.87 2.99 11.92
CA PRO A 149 6.61 3.53 13.24
C PRO A 149 5.11 3.88 13.40
N VAL A 150 4.52 3.40 14.50
CA VAL A 150 3.18 3.81 14.96
C VAL A 150 3.20 4.03 16.46
N SER A 151 2.37 4.96 16.96
CA SER A 151 2.16 5.29 18.37
C SER A 151 2.88 4.40 19.41
N GLY A 152 4.13 4.74 19.74
CA GLY A 152 4.90 4.12 20.83
C GLY A 152 5.73 2.88 20.47
N GLN A 153 5.70 2.40 19.22
CA GLN A 153 6.53 1.27 18.78
C GLN A 153 6.83 1.32 17.27
N THR A 154 7.88 0.60 16.88
CA THR A 154 8.27 0.48 15.48
C THR A 154 8.13 -0.96 15.04
N PHE A 155 7.40 -1.18 13.96
CA PHE A 155 7.34 -2.49 13.30
C PHE A 155 8.42 -2.60 12.23
N THR A 156 8.99 -3.80 12.10
CA THR A 156 9.93 -4.13 11.03
C THR A 156 9.37 -5.28 10.22
N LEU A 157 9.30 -5.10 8.90
CA LEU A 157 8.87 -6.12 7.94
C LEU A 157 10.06 -6.50 7.08
N THR A 158 10.51 -7.74 7.18
CA THR A 158 11.62 -8.27 6.38
C THR A 158 11.17 -9.46 5.58
N GLY A 159 11.43 -9.50 4.28
CA GLY A 159 11.01 -10.62 3.45
C GLY A 159 11.50 -10.56 2.00
N VAL A 160 10.99 -11.50 1.21
CA VAL A 160 11.21 -11.57 -0.23
C VAL A 160 9.84 -11.53 -0.91
N ALA A 161 9.65 -10.57 -1.80
CA ALA A 161 8.49 -10.50 -2.66
C ALA A 161 8.79 -11.18 -4.00
N ASN A 162 7.88 -12.04 -4.44
CA ASN A 162 7.95 -12.66 -5.75
C ASN A 162 7.23 -11.80 -6.77
N GLN A 163 7.77 -11.75 -7.98
CA GLN A 163 7.14 -11.06 -9.08
C GLN A 163 5.83 -11.75 -9.47
N THR A 164 4.74 -10.98 -9.55
CA THR A 164 3.39 -11.48 -9.87
C THR A 164 2.93 -11.08 -11.27
N SER A 165 3.56 -10.08 -11.88
CA SER A 165 3.39 -9.70 -13.29
C SER A 165 4.66 -9.00 -13.81
N LEU A 166 4.63 -8.45 -15.03
CA LEU A 166 5.77 -7.72 -15.59
C LEU A 166 6.30 -6.58 -14.70
N SER A 167 5.44 -5.95 -13.90
CA SER A 167 5.82 -4.80 -13.06
C SER A 167 5.40 -4.92 -11.61
N THR A 168 4.71 -5.99 -11.20
CA THR A 168 4.15 -6.12 -9.85
C THR A 168 4.82 -7.25 -9.09
N PHE A 169 4.85 -7.12 -7.77
CA PHE A 169 5.41 -8.12 -6.86
C PHE A 169 4.63 -8.17 -5.56
N ALA A 170 4.62 -9.32 -4.90
CA ALA A 170 3.94 -9.54 -3.63
C ALA A 170 4.78 -10.45 -2.73
N GLY A 171 4.81 -10.16 -1.43
CA GLY A 171 5.65 -10.87 -0.48
C GLY A 171 5.03 -11.03 0.89
N VAL A 172 5.43 -12.12 1.55
CA VAL A 172 5.19 -12.37 2.98
C VAL A 172 6.41 -11.87 3.75
N SER A 173 6.19 -11.29 4.93
CA SER A 173 7.25 -10.80 5.82
C SER A 173 7.35 -11.65 7.08
N VAL A 174 8.56 -11.72 7.63
CA VAL A 174 8.73 -11.83 9.08
C VAL A 174 8.50 -10.44 9.66
N ILE A 175 7.55 -10.32 10.59
CA ILE A 175 7.13 -9.05 11.18
C ILE A 175 7.49 -9.04 12.66
N SER A 176 8.22 -8.02 13.08
CA SER A 176 8.58 -7.79 14.48
C SER A 176 8.19 -6.39 14.94
N SER A 177 8.19 -6.16 16.25
CA SER A 177 7.95 -4.85 16.84
C SER A 177 8.95 -4.58 17.97
N THR A 178 9.35 -3.31 18.16
CA THR A 178 10.11 -2.89 19.35
C THR A 178 9.27 -2.94 20.64
N GLY A 179 7.95 -3.00 20.51
CA GLY A 179 6.99 -3.10 21.61
C GLY A 179 6.27 -4.45 21.64
N THR A 180 5.07 -4.47 22.20
CA THR A 180 4.25 -5.69 22.35
C THR A 180 3.35 -5.97 21.16
N GLY A 181 3.41 -5.14 20.11
CA GLY A 181 2.55 -5.24 18.92
C GLY A 181 2.51 -6.61 18.25
N CYS A 182 3.64 -7.32 18.23
CA CYS A 182 3.73 -8.67 17.64
C CYS A 182 3.92 -9.78 18.68
N ASN A 183 3.56 -9.55 19.94
CA ASN A 183 3.55 -10.63 20.93
C ASN A 183 2.54 -11.72 20.48
N GLY A 184 3.01 -12.93 20.18
CA GLY A 184 2.15 -13.99 19.62
C GLY A 184 2.02 -13.97 18.09
N GLY A 185 2.80 -13.13 17.41
CA GLY A 185 2.87 -13.07 15.94
C GLY A 185 2.13 -11.88 15.35
N CYS A 186 2.49 -11.58 14.10
CA CYS A 186 1.88 -10.62 13.20
C CYS A 186 1.91 -11.27 11.80
N ASN A 187 0.84 -11.17 11.04
CA ASN A 187 0.70 -11.76 9.70
C ASN A 187 0.29 -10.70 8.69
N GLY A 188 0.58 -10.93 7.41
CA GLY A 188 0.14 -10.04 6.34
C GLY A 188 -1.37 -10.10 6.12
N THR A 189 -1.99 -8.94 5.90
CA THR A 189 -3.44 -8.82 5.68
C THR A 189 -3.82 -8.52 4.23
N LEU A 190 -2.83 -8.46 3.34
CA LEU A 190 -3.02 -8.26 1.90
C LEU A 190 -3.28 -9.58 1.16
N GLY A 191 -4.02 -10.50 1.79
CA GLY A 191 -4.45 -11.80 1.23
C GLY A 191 -3.35 -12.87 1.22
N GLY A 192 -3.68 -14.12 1.59
CA GLY A 192 -2.71 -15.22 1.59
C GLY A 192 -1.46 -14.96 2.45
N ASN A 193 -1.61 -14.26 3.58
CA ASN A 193 -0.53 -13.78 4.46
C ASN A 193 0.46 -12.79 3.82
N VAL A 194 0.16 -12.26 2.63
CA VAL A 194 0.96 -11.22 1.99
C VAL A 194 0.88 -9.95 2.82
N SER A 195 2.03 -9.38 3.15
CA SER A 195 2.17 -8.15 3.93
C SER A 195 2.64 -6.98 3.09
N VAL A 196 3.16 -7.25 1.88
CA VAL A 196 3.70 -6.25 0.96
C VAL A 196 3.23 -6.55 -0.46
N ILE A 197 2.67 -5.55 -1.13
CA ILE A 197 2.36 -5.59 -2.57
C ILE A 197 2.93 -4.33 -3.20
N GLY A 198 3.71 -4.48 -4.26
CA GLY A 198 4.34 -3.36 -4.93
C GLY A 198 4.19 -3.39 -6.44
N GLN A 199 4.39 -2.22 -7.02
CA GLN A 199 4.44 -2.02 -8.46
C GLN A 199 5.57 -1.06 -8.84
N LEU A 200 6.38 -1.49 -9.80
CA LEU A 200 7.38 -0.66 -10.46
C LEU A 200 6.71 0.35 -11.39
N ALA A 201 7.31 1.54 -11.48
CA ALA A 201 6.83 2.65 -12.27
C ALA A 201 7.95 3.38 -13.02
N GLY A 202 7.55 4.09 -14.06
CA GLY A 202 8.42 4.83 -14.97
C GLY A 202 9.03 3.92 -16.04
N SER A 203 9.28 4.46 -17.24
CA SER A 203 9.79 3.69 -18.38
C SER A 203 11.11 2.96 -18.08
N ALA A 204 11.97 3.57 -17.26
CA ALA A 204 13.24 3.03 -16.80
C ALA A 204 13.15 2.13 -15.55
N GLY A 205 11.94 1.94 -15.00
CA GLY A 205 11.72 1.15 -13.79
C GLY A 205 12.46 1.69 -12.57
N THR A 206 12.50 3.02 -12.39
CA THR A 206 13.28 3.67 -11.32
C THR A 206 12.47 4.04 -10.10
N HIS A 207 11.15 3.86 -10.14
CA HIS A 207 10.26 4.15 -9.03
C HIS A 207 9.44 2.91 -8.67
N ALA A 208 8.97 2.85 -7.42
CA ALA A 208 7.99 1.85 -7.02
C ALA A 208 7.03 2.39 -5.98
N GLY A 209 5.75 2.02 -6.12
CA GLY A 209 4.74 2.21 -5.08
C GLY A 209 4.54 0.89 -4.37
N VAL A 210 4.54 0.90 -3.04
CA VAL A 210 4.43 -0.30 -2.22
C VAL A 210 3.37 -0.09 -1.15
N LEU A 211 2.35 -0.95 -1.16
CA LEU A 211 1.40 -1.12 -0.07
C LEU A 211 2.01 -2.07 0.96
N TYR A 212 1.77 -1.78 2.23
CA TYR A 212 1.93 -2.75 3.31
C TYR A 212 0.65 -2.87 4.13
N GLY A 213 0.42 -4.05 4.68
CA GLY A 213 -0.74 -4.37 5.51
C GLY A 213 -0.47 -5.60 6.38
N PHE A 214 -0.67 -5.49 7.69
CA PHE A 214 -0.49 -6.62 8.61
C PHE A 214 -1.32 -6.48 9.89
N ASP A 215 -1.67 -7.59 10.52
CA ASP A 215 -2.34 -7.58 11.83
C ASP A 215 -1.33 -7.43 12.97
N SER A 216 -1.77 -6.80 14.05
CA SER A 216 -0.99 -6.66 15.28
C SER A 216 -1.92 -6.62 16.49
N ARG A 217 -1.35 -6.69 17.70
CA ARG A 217 -2.13 -6.49 18.94
C ARG A 217 -2.73 -5.10 19.09
N LEU A 218 -2.27 -4.11 18.31
CA LEU A 218 -2.88 -2.78 18.28
C LEU A 218 -4.07 -2.70 17.33
N GLY A 219 -4.23 -3.69 16.44
CA GLY A 219 -5.11 -3.65 15.27
C GLY A 219 -4.34 -3.84 13.97
N ASP A 220 -5.06 -3.72 12.86
CA ASP A 220 -4.51 -3.83 11.50
C ASP A 220 -3.72 -2.57 11.15
N VAL A 221 -2.46 -2.75 10.76
CA VAL A 221 -1.54 -1.70 10.39
C VAL A 221 -1.42 -1.64 8.88
N SER A 222 -1.58 -0.46 8.27
CA SER A 222 -1.46 -0.31 6.81
C SER A 222 -0.88 1.02 6.37
N GLY A 223 -0.37 1.04 5.13
CA GLY A 223 0.06 2.27 4.49
C GLY A 223 0.74 2.08 3.14
N VAL A 224 1.29 3.18 2.62
CA VAL A 224 2.03 3.24 1.36
C VAL A 224 3.42 3.80 1.59
N ILE A 225 4.43 3.22 0.94
CA ILE A 225 5.78 3.75 0.81
C ILE A 225 6.11 3.88 -0.67
N ILE A 226 6.71 5.01 -1.04
CA ILE A 226 7.20 5.29 -2.38
C ILE A 226 8.71 5.20 -2.38
N PHE A 227 9.24 4.50 -3.38
CA PHE A 227 10.66 4.24 -3.51
C PHE A 227 11.24 4.79 -4.81
N LYS A 228 12.54 5.06 -4.77
CA LYS A 228 13.34 5.42 -5.94
C LYS A 228 14.70 4.71 -5.91
N ARG A 229 15.19 4.33 -7.09
CA ARG A 229 16.55 3.81 -7.32
C ARG A 229 17.51 4.96 -7.61
#